data_AF-A0A6N7C9E2-F1
#
_entry.id   AF-A0A6N7C9E2-F1
#
_cell.length_a   1.000
_cell.length_b   1.000
_cell.length_c   1.000
_cell.angle_alpha   90.00
_cell.angle_beta   90.00
_cell.angle_gamma   90.00
#
_symmetry.space_group_name_H-M   'P 1'
#
loop_
_entity.id
_entity.type
_entity.pdbx_description
1 polymer ?
#
loop_
_entity_poly.entity_id
_entity_poly.type
_entity_poly.pdbx_seq_one_letter_code
_entity_poly.pdbx_strand_id
1 'polypeptide(L)'
;MRPWTPSLRSPDRRTAGRCDDLGVPDSSLRSDVTNSLIRAAFGADPGTGPLPESDVPVERWMRAVAWGARGHYSRSRAELDALTRGGFAEPAVVSLAWSTQASLVRQLGWHAVASGFDGRALAVAVTGPGVAEGVLTVQARCDALTGLAADALGCGRLALGRRLLDRCAEHLDAHAPGELWRQHVRRHWVSAELFLAAGDFASARRHAETAAEISEGAGSVRHHVKSDLLRSASMTGDSDSGPAARLAADVLDRCDRYGLIPLKWAAAMLLGGVTSDSRAEAVCKECEALIRARGGRFRI
;
A
#
# COMPACT_ATOMS: atom_id res chain seq x y z
N MET A 1 -24.47 -78.54 32.80
CA MET A 1 -23.68 -77.83 31.78
C MET A 1 -24.66 -77.26 30.75
N ARG A 2 -24.84 -75.92 30.72
CA ARG A 2 -25.62 -75.00 29.81
C ARG A 2 -27.16 -75.21 29.68
N PRO A 3 -27.99 -74.23 29.21
CA PRO A 3 -27.76 -72.81 28.84
C PRO A 3 -28.83 -71.73 29.27
N TRP A 4 -28.37 -70.45 29.37
CA TRP A 4 -28.85 -69.17 28.76
C TRP A 4 -30.23 -68.45 29.03
N THR A 5 -30.15 -67.29 29.73
CA THR A 5 -30.82 -65.90 29.64
C THR A 5 -32.36 -65.71 29.58
N PRO A 6 -32.99 -64.50 29.79
CA PRO A 6 -32.50 -63.10 29.77
C PRO A 6 -33.10 -62.06 30.78
N SER A 7 -32.58 -60.81 30.80
CA SER A 7 -33.33 -59.52 30.67
C SER A 7 -32.81 -58.31 31.51
N LEU A 8 -32.31 -57.30 30.77
CA LEU A 8 -32.45 -55.84 30.85
C LEU A 8 -32.79 -55.11 32.18
N ARG A 9 -31.97 -54.10 32.52
CA ARG A 9 -32.40 -52.73 32.87
C ARG A 9 -31.19 -51.76 32.91
N SER A 10 -31.28 -50.67 32.15
CA SER A 10 -30.42 -49.49 32.25
C SER A 10 -30.83 -48.60 33.43
N PRO A 11 -29.90 -47.81 33.99
CA PRO A 11 -30.28 -46.50 34.51
C PRO A 11 -29.40 -45.34 33.97
N ASP A 12 -30.12 -44.34 33.49
CA ASP A 12 -29.95 -42.89 33.68
C ASP A 12 -28.57 -42.21 33.53
N ARG A 13 -28.51 -41.37 32.48
CA ARG A 13 -27.54 -40.27 32.32
C ARG A 13 -27.97 -39.10 33.21
N ARG A 14 -27.10 -38.63 34.11
CA ARG A 14 -27.14 -37.25 34.62
C ARG A 14 -25.74 -36.65 34.74
N THR A 15 -25.55 -35.60 33.95
CA THR A 15 -24.78 -34.37 34.19
C THR A 15 -23.31 -34.50 34.60
N ALA A 16 -22.43 -34.65 33.61
CA ALA A 16 -21.10 -34.06 33.66
C ALA A 16 -21.21 -32.60 33.20
N GLY A 17 -20.83 -31.66 34.07
CA GLY A 17 -20.76 -30.25 33.75
C GLY A 17 -19.82 -30.01 32.56
N ARG A 18 -20.34 -29.30 31.57
CA ARG A 18 -19.56 -28.75 30.45
C ARG A 18 -18.72 -27.62 31.06
N CYS A 19 -17.41 -27.82 31.21
CA CYS A 19 -16.51 -26.68 31.31
C CYS A 19 -16.61 -25.96 29.97
N ASP A 20 -17.03 -24.71 30.02
CA ASP A 20 -17.03 -23.80 28.89
C ASP A 20 -15.61 -23.76 28.31
N ASP A 21 -15.50 -24.24 27.08
CA ASP A 21 -14.34 -24.06 26.22
C ASP A 21 -14.26 -22.55 25.94
N LEU A 22 -13.39 -21.85 26.66
CA LEU A 22 -13.05 -20.45 26.40
C LEU A 22 -12.41 -20.41 25.02
N GLY A 23 -13.27 -20.24 24.01
CA GLY A 23 -12.99 -20.43 22.60
C GLY A 23 -11.66 -19.80 22.18
N VAL A 24 -10.74 -20.68 21.78
CA VAL A 24 -9.63 -20.27 20.93
C VAL A 24 -10.26 -19.63 19.68
N PRO A 25 -9.96 -18.36 19.36
CA PRO A 25 -10.52 -17.71 18.19
C PRO A 25 -10.22 -18.54 16.94
N ASP A 26 -11.25 -18.83 16.15
CA ASP A 26 -11.14 -19.68 14.96
C ASP A 26 -10.08 -19.12 13.99
N SER A 27 -8.98 -19.87 13.84
CA SER A 27 -7.87 -19.50 12.96
C SER A 27 -8.31 -19.33 11.49
N SER A 28 -9.40 -19.97 11.07
CA SER A 28 -9.95 -19.82 9.72
C SER A 28 -10.55 -18.43 9.51
N LEU A 29 -11.28 -17.88 10.48
CA LEU A 29 -11.82 -16.52 10.43
C LEU A 29 -10.70 -15.47 10.37
N ARG A 30 -9.58 -15.69 11.08
CA ARG A 30 -8.40 -14.81 10.97
C ARG A 30 -7.77 -14.87 9.58
N SER A 31 -7.74 -16.05 8.97
CA SER A 31 -7.25 -16.20 7.60
C SER A 31 -8.15 -15.48 6.59
N ASP A 32 -9.47 -15.47 6.80
CA ASP A 32 -10.41 -14.75 5.94
C ASP A 32 -10.28 -13.23 6.06
N VAL A 33 -10.15 -12.71 7.29
CA VAL A 33 -9.90 -11.28 7.54
C VAL A 33 -8.56 -10.86 6.90
N THR A 34 -7.50 -11.63 7.14
CA THR A 34 -6.18 -11.39 6.55
C THR A 34 -6.27 -11.39 5.03
N ASN A 35 -6.88 -12.40 4.41
CA ASN A 35 -7.02 -12.50 2.97
C ASN A 35 -7.82 -11.33 2.38
N SER A 36 -8.92 -10.94 3.01
CA SER A 36 -9.73 -9.80 2.59
C SER A 36 -8.93 -8.48 2.62
N LEU A 37 -8.16 -8.25 3.69
CA LEU A 37 -7.32 -7.07 3.84
C LEU A 37 -6.14 -7.07 2.88
N ILE A 38 -5.51 -8.22 2.61
CA ILE A 38 -4.47 -8.36 1.58
C ILE A 38 -5.06 -8.03 0.20
N ARG A 39 -6.24 -8.56 -0.15
CA ARG A 39 -6.87 -8.28 -1.45
C ARG A 39 -7.20 -6.80 -1.63
N ALA A 40 -7.68 -6.13 -0.57
CA ALA A 40 -7.98 -4.70 -0.61
C ALA A 40 -6.72 -3.81 -0.63
N ALA A 41 -5.69 -4.18 0.15
CA ALA A 41 -4.48 -3.37 0.29
C ALA A 41 -3.45 -3.64 -0.81
N PHE A 42 -3.40 -4.85 -1.37
CA PHE A 42 -2.32 -5.29 -2.26
C PHE A 42 -2.76 -6.19 -3.41
N GLY A 43 -4.04 -6.58 -3.50
CA GLY A 43 -4.51 -7.53 -4.53
C GLY A 43 -5.53 -6.94 -5.51
N ALA A 44 -6.46 -7.79 -5.92
CA ALA A 44 -7.38 -7.54 -7.03
C ALA A 44 -8.59 -6.65 -6.69
N ASP A 45 -8.89 -6.46 -5.40
CA ASP A 45 -10.18 -5.89 -4.96
C ASP A 45 -10.03 -4.60 -4.13
N PRO A 46 -9.31 -3.57 -4.62
CA PRO A 46 -9.05 -2.38 -3.83
C PRO A 46 -10.31 -1.57 -3.51
N GLY A 47 -11.41 -1.73 -4.25
CA GLY A 47 -12.67 -1.00 -4.07
C GLY A 47 -13.74 -1.73 -3.23
N THR A 48 -13.54 -3.01 -2.88
CA THR A 48 -14.62 -3.85 -2.36
C THR A 48 -14.93 -3.61 -0.88
N GLY A 49 -16.24 -3.57 -0.57
CA GLY A 49 -16.83 -3.78 0.76
C GLY A 49 -16.48 -2.78 1.87
N PRO A 50 -17.14 -2.88 3.04
CA PRO A 50 -16.53 -2.41 4.27
C PRO A 50 -15.28 -3.25 4.54
N LEU A 51 -14.18 -2.60 4.94
CA LEU A 51 -12.96 -3.31 5.33
C LEU A 51 -13.17 -3.94 6.71
N PRO A 52 -12.87 -5.24 6.91
CA PRO A 52 -13.09 -5.92 8.18
C PRO A 52 -12.23 -5.29 9.29
N GLU A 53 -12.71 -5.35 10.53
CA GLU A 53 -11.96 -4.89 11.70
C GLU A 53 -10.98 -5.94 12.21
N SER A 54 -9.83 -5.48 12.71
CA SER A 54 -8.85 -6.36 13.34
C SER A 54 -7.97 -5.62 14.34
N ASP A 55 -7.66 -6.32 15.43
CA ASP A 55 -6.68 -5.92 16.43
C ASP A 55 -5.28 -6.49 16.17
N VAL A 56 -5.14 -7.36 15.16
CA VAL A 56 -3.83 -7.86 14.72
C VAL A 56 -3.07 -6.70 14.05
N PRO A 57 -1.86 -6.33 14.53
CA PRO A 57 -1.18 -5.13 14.06
C PRO A 57 -0.94 -5.06 12.54
N VAL A 58 -0.53 -6.17 11.93
CA VAL A 58 -0.26 -6.23 10.48
C VAL A 58 -1.55 -6.10 9.65
N GLU A 59 -2.65 -6.71 10.09
CA GLU A 59 -3.97 -6.58 9.46
C GLU A 59 -4.49 -5.14 9.57
N ARG A 60 -4.32 -4.51 10.74
CA ARG A 60 -4.67 -3.11 10.96
C ARG A 60 -3.87 -2.17 10.04
N TRP A 61 -2.58 -2.45 9.83
CA TRP A 61 -1.77 -1.72 8.85
C TRP A 61 -2.29 -1.91 7.41
N MET A 62 -2.63 -3.13 6.99
CA MET A 62 -3.23 -3.40 5.68
C MET A 62 -4.54 -2.61 5.49
N ARG A 63 -5.39 -2.58 6.52
CA ARG A 63 -6.62 -1.78 6.53
C ARG A 63 -6.33 -0.29 6.36
N ALA A 64 -5.30 0.23 7.01
CA ALA A 64 -4.86 1.61 6.86
C ALA A 64 -4.42 1.91 5.42
N VAL A 65 -3.65 1.03 4.81
CA VAL A 65 -3.20 1.13 3.41
C VAL A 65 -4.39 1.17 2.45
N ALA A 66 -5.37 0.28 2.63
CA ALA A 66 -6.58 0.24 1.83
C ALA A 66 -7.43 1.51 1.99
N TRP A 67 -7.62 2.02 3.22
CA TRP A 67 -8.30 3.29 3.45
C TRP A 67 -7.59 4.47 2.77
N GLY A 68 -6.26 4.51 2.87
CA GLY A 68 -5.44 5.53 2.22
C GLY A 68 -5.59 5.52 0.70
N ALA A 69 -5.53 4.34 0.09
CA ALA A 69 -5.72 4.16 -1.36
C ALA A 69 -7.10 4.64 -1.85
N ARG A 70 -8.14 4.51 -1.01
CA ARG A 70 -9.51 5.00 -1.28
C ARG A 70 -9.72 6.49 -0.96
N GLY A 71 -8.67 7.19 -0.51
CA GLY A 71 -8.73 8.60 -0.11
C GLY A 71 -9.39 8.87 1.25
N HIS A 72 -9.55 7.87 2.11
CA HIS A 72 -10.04 8.03 3.48
C HIS A 72 -8.88 8.34 4.46
N TYR A 73 -8.28 9.52 4.32
CA TYR A 73 -7.08 9.93 5.07
C TYR A 73 -7.30 9.93 6.59
N SER A 74 -8.45 10.38 7.09
CA SER A 74 -8.74 10.37 8.54
C SER A 74 -8.84 8.95 9.11
N ARG A 75 -9.50 8.03 8.40
CA ARG A 75 -9.61 6.61 8.80
C ARG A 75 -8.25 5.94 8.77
N SER A 76 -7.51 6.10 7.67
CA SER A 76 -6.16 5.57 7.53
C SER A 76 -5.26 6.05 8.67
N ARG A 77 -5.25 7.36 8.94
CA ARG A 77 -4.46 7.94 10.04
C ARG A 77 -4.85 7.38 11.42
N ALA A 78 -6.13 7.17 11.70
CA ALA A 78 -6.57 6.59 12.97
C ALA A 78 -5.99 5.18 13.20
N GLU A 79 -5.97 4.32 12.17
CA GLU A 79 -5.34 3.00 12.26
C GLU A 79 -3.83 3.10 12.52
N LEU A 80 -3.14 3.99 11.79
CA LEU A 80 -1.69 4.18 11.89
C LEU A 80 -1.28 4.78 13.24
N ASP A 81 -2.08 5.70 13.77
CA ASP A 81 -1.86 6.33 15.07
C ASP A 81 -2.03 5.33 16.23
N ALA A 82 -2.88 4.30 16.06
CA ALA A 82 -3.00 3.21 17.03
C ALA A 82 -1.73 2.34 17.05
N LEU A 83 -1.18 2.03 15.86
CA LEU A 83 0.04 1.22 15.72
C LEU A 83 1.29 1.93 16.25
N THR A 84 1.42 3.23 16.00
CA THR A 84 2.61 4.01 16.35
C THR A 84 2.64 4.46 17.82
N ARG A 85 1.49 4.50 18.51
CA ARG A 85 1.39 4.88 19.93
C ARG A 85 1.17 3.71 20.89
N GLY A 86 0.64 2.59 20.41
CA GLY A 86 0.12 1.52 21.26
C GLY A 86 1.17 0.63 21.94
N GLY A 87 2.43 0.61 21.50
CA GLY A 87 3.48 -0.23 22.10
C GLY A 87 3.34 -1.75 21.90
N PHE A 88 2.22 -2.23 21.35
CA PHE A 88 1.93 -3.66 21.15
C PHE A 88 2.31 -4.22 19.77
N ALA A 89 2.71 -3.37 18.82
CA ALA A 89 3.06 -3.78 17.47
C ALA A 89 4.57 -4.07 17.35
N GLU A 90 4.93 -5.09 16.57
CA GLU A 90 6.33 -5.39 16.26
C GLU A 90 7.01 -4.24 15.50
N PRO A 91 8.34 -4.05 15.64
CA PRO A 91 9.05 -2.93 15.03
C PRO A 91 8.83 -2.79 13.51
N ALA A 92 8.78 -3.90 12.78
CA ALA A 92 8.55 -3.87 11.34
C ALA A 92 7.17 -3.27 10.98
N VAL A 93 6.11 -3.64 11.71
CA VAL A 93 4.76 -3.08 11.50
C VAL A 93 4.72 -1.60 11.90
N VAL A 94 5.38 -1.21 12.98
CA VAL A 94 5.48 0.21 13.38
C VAL A 94 6.19 1.03 12.31
N SER A 95 7.29 0.51 11.75
CA SER A 95 7.99 1.14 10.63
C SER A 95 7.09 1.28 9.40
N LEU A 96 6.39 0.20 9.01
CA LEU A 96 5.44 0.24 7.89
C LEU A 96 4.31 1.25 8.14
N ALA A 97 3.85 1.41 9.38
CA ALA A 97 2.86 2.40 9.75
C ALA A 97 3.39 3.83 9.55
N TRP A 98 4.62 4.12 10.03
CA TRP A 98 5.27 5.41 9.81
C TRP A 98 5.46 5.71 8.31
N SER A 99 5.94 4.76 7.52
CA SER A 99 6.09 4.95 6.07
C SER A 99 4.75 5.12 5.35
N THR A 100 3.68 4.53 5.88
CA THR A 100 2.33 4.76 5.34
C THR A 100 1.86 6.18 5.66
N GLN A 101 2.09 6.69 6.88
CA GLN A 101 1.81 8.09 7.23
C GLN A 101 2.59 9.06 6.33
N ALA A 102 3.88 8.77 6.08
CA ALA A 102 4.72 9.54 5.17
C ALA A 102 4.11 9.59 3.76
N SER A 103 3.72 8.43 3.21
CA SER A 103 3.10 8.34 1.89
C SER A 103 1.83 9.17 1.78
N LEU A 104 0.96 9.15 2.80
CA LEU A 104 -0.28 9.93 2.81
C LEU A 104 -0.02 11.42 2.70
N VAL A 105 0.90 11.96 3.50
CA VAL A 105 1.16 13.41 3.48
C VAL A 105 2.00 13.84 2.27
N ARG A 106 2.87 12.94 1.75
CA ARG A 106 3.65 13.16 0.52
C ARG A 106 2.75 13.36 -0.70
N GLN A 107 1.73 12.52 -0.86
CA GLN A 107 0.79 12.62 -1.97
C GLN A 107 0.05 13.96 -2.01
N LEU A 108 0.03 14.67 -0.88
CA LEU A 108 -0.59 15.97 -0.71
C LEU A 108 0.43 17.13 -0.74
N GLY A 109 1.69 16.85 -1.12
CA GLY A 109 2.76 17.84 -1.33
C GLY A 109 3.67 18.11 -0.11
N TRP A 110 3.45 17.43 1.03
CA TRP A 110 4.20 17.67 2.27
C TRP A 110 5.50 16.85 2.39
N HIS A 111 6.36 16.91 1.38
CA HIS A 111 7.59 16.10 1.30
C HIS A 111 8.55 16.27 2.49
N ALA A 112 8.74 17.49 2.98
CA ALA A 112 9.61 17.75 4.13
C ALA A 112 9.08 17.11 5.42
N VAL A 113 7.75 17.10 5.61
CA VAL A 113 7.10 16.45 6.75
C VAL A 113 7.16 14.92 6.60
N ALA A 114 6.87 14.42 5.40
CA ALA A 114 6.95 13.00 5.07
C ALA A 114 8.36 12.42 5.34
N SER A 115 9.42 13.18 5.03
CA SER A 115 10.81 12.79 5.33
C SER A 115 11.03 12.48 6.81
N GLY A 116 10.38 13.24 7.71
CA GLY A 116 10.47 13.00 9.15
C GLY A 116 9.81 11.68 9.57
N PHE A 117 8.70 11.32 8.94
CA PHE A 117 8.03 10.04 9.19
C PHE A 117 8.82 8.85 8.63
N ASP A 118 9.33 8.92 7.39
CA ASP A 118 10.16 7.84 6.84
C ASP A 118 11.51 7.71 7.56
N GLY A 119 12.06 8.81 8.10
CA GLY A 119 13.23 8.77 8.98
C GLY A 119 12.97 7.99 10.27
N ARG A 120 11.80 8.20 10.90
CA ARG A 120 11.36 7.40 12.06
C ARG A 120 11.13 5.94 11.69
N ALA A 121 10.52 5.68 10.54
CA ALA A 121 10.32 4.33 10.02
C ALA A 121 11.66 3.58 9.92
N LEU A 122 12.64 4.19 9.24
CA LEU A 122 13.97 3.61 9.08
C LEU A 122 14.68 3.36 10.42
N ALA A 123 14.59 4.31 11.36
CA ALA A 123 15.19 4.15 12.69
C ALA A 123 14.60 2.92 13.41
N VAL A 124 13.29 2.74 13.38
CA VAL A 124 12.60 1.59 13.99
C VAL A 124 12.95 0.27 13.28
N ALA A 125 13.08 0.28 11.95
CA ALA A 125 13.43 -0.91 11.16
C ALA A 125 14.90 -1.37 11.32
N VAL A 126 15.77 -0.51 11.87
CA VAL A 126 17.18 -0.82 12.14
C VAL A 126 17.39 -1.28 13.60
N THR A 127 16.48 -0.92 14.50
CA THR A 127 16.52 -1.38 15.90
C THR A 127 15.88 -2.76 16.03
N GLY A 128 16.67 -3.81 15.81
CA GLY A 128 16.32 -5.20 16.13
C GLY A 128 17.58 -6.01 16.41
N PRO A 129 17.66 -6.79 17.50
CA PRO A 129 18.82 -7.65 17.76
C PRO A 129 18.98 -8.68 16.64
N GLY A 130 20.23 -9.10 16.39
CA GLY A 130 20.72 -9.91 15.26
C GLY A 130 20.15 -11.33 15.10
N VAL A 131 18.82 -11.46 15.12
CA VAL A 131 18.09 -12.58 14.53
C VAL A 131 18.05 -12.36 13.02
N ALA A 132 18.11 -13.43 12.23
CA ALA A 132 17.97 -13.35 10.77
C ALA A 132 16.77 -12.44 10.42
N GLU A 133 17.00 -11.42 9.60
CA GLU A 133 15.98 -10.44 9.28
C GLU A 133 14.80 -11.12 8.58
N GLY A 134 13.65 -11.17 9.24
CA GLY A 134 12.41 -11.63 8.62
C GLY A 134 12.05 -10.73 7.43
N VAL A 135 11.39 -11.31 6.42
CA VAL A 135 10.97 -10.61 5.19
C VAL A 135 10.24 -9.29 5.48
N LEU A 136 9.42 -9.24 6.54
CA LEU A 136 8.69 -8.02 6.92
C LEU A 136 9.61 -6.87 7.36
N THR A 137 10.72 -7.16 8.03
CA THR A 137 11.72 -6.16 8.42
C THR A 137 12.40 -5.57 7.19
N VAL A 138 12.75 -6.42 6.21
CA VAL A 138 13.33 -5.99 4.94
C VAL A 138 12.33 -5.15 4.15
N GLN A 139 11.05 -5.58 4.08
CA GLN A 139 9.97 -4.81 3.48
C GLN A 139 9.87 -3.41 4.10
N ALA A 140 9.89 -3.33 5.43
CA ALA A 140 9.78 -2.08 6.18
C ALA A 140 10.97 -1.14 5.91
N ARG A 141 12.19 -1.68 5.87
CA ARG A 141 13.41 -0.92 5.57
C ARG A 141 13.40 -0.39 4.14
N CYS A 142 13.07 -1.23 3.16
CA CYS A 142 12.97 -0.83 1.75
C CYS A 142 11.87 0.21 1.52
N ASP A 143 10.72 0.07 2.19
CA ASP A 143 9.62 1.05 2.11
C ASP A 143 10.05 2.43 2.68
N ALA A 144 10.79 2.44 3.80
CA ALA A 144 11.32 3.67 4.41
C ALA A 144 12.40 4.35 3.54
N LEU A 145 13.37 3.59 3.02
CA LEU A 145 14.41 4.11 2.13
C LEU A 145 13.81 4.67 0.83
N THR A 146 12.88 3.94 0.22
CA THR A 146 12.16 4.39 -0.97
C THR A 146 11.32 5.64 -0.68
N GLY A 147 10.71 5.71 0.51
CA GLY A 147 9.98 6.88 0.97
C GLY A 147 10.85 8.12 1.12
N LEU A 148 12.01 8.00 1.79
CA LEU A 148 13.01 9.06 1.90
C LEU A 148 13.51 9.52 0.52
N ALA A 149 13.67 8.59 -0.43
CA ALA A 149 14.06 8.92 -1.79
C ALA A 149 12.98 9.76 -2.51
N ALA A 150 11.71 9.39 -2.37
CA ALA A 150 10.58 10.14 -2.93
C ALA A 150 10.44 11.54 -2.32
N ASP A 151 10.73 11.68 -1.02
CA ASP A 151 10.70 13.00 -0.38
C ASP A 151 11.92 13.85 -0.72
N ALA A 152 13.09 13.24 -0.92
CA ALA A 152 14.24 13.93 -1.47
C ALA A 152 13.93 14.48 -2.87
N LEU A 153 13.32 13.66 -3.74
CA LEU A 153 12.81 14.05 -5.06
C LEU A 153 11.83 15.23 -4.95
N GLY A 154 10.78 15.13 -4.13
CA GLY A 154 9.79 16.21 -3.97
C GLY A 154 10.34 17.48 -3.32
N CYS A 155 11.54 17.44 -2.75
CA CYS A 155 12.30 18.60 -2.29
C CYS A 155 13.37 19.08 -3.30
N GLY A 156 13.39 18.54 -4.53
CA GLY A 156 14.36 18.89 -5.58
C GLY A 156 15.76 18.29 -5.40
N ARG A 157 15.96 17.37 -4.45
CA ARG A 157 17.27 16.78 -4.11
C ARG A 157 17.51 15.47 -4.87
N LEU A 158 17.55 15.53 -6.21
CA LEU A 158 17.57 14.34 -7.07
C LEU A 158 18.75 13.40 -6.78
N ALA A 159 19.96 13.94 -6.59
CA ALA A 159 21.15 13.15 -6.29
C ALA A 159 21.04 12.39 -4.95
N LEU A 160 20.39 12.98 -3.94
CA LEU A 160 20.11 12.29 -2.68
C LEU A 160 19.07 11.19 -2.89
N GLY A 161 18.02 11.47 -3.66
CA GLY A 161 17.01 10.48 -4.03
C GLY A 161 17.63 9.24 -4.68
N ARG A 162 18.54 9.43 -5.64
CA ARG A 162 19.25 8.33 -6.30
C ARG A 162 20.03 7.47 -5.31
N ARG A 163 20.89 8.08 -4.49
CA ARG A 163 21.69 7.35 -3.48
C ARG A 163 20.85 6.54 -2.50
N LEU A 164 19.67 7.05 -2.13
CA LEU A 164 18.75 6.32 -1.25
C LEU A 164 18.11 5.12 -1.95
N LEU A 165 17.81 5.20 -3.25
CA LEU A 165 17.33 4.07 -4.03
C LEU A 165 18.42 3.03 -4.31
N ASP A 166 19.69 3.44 -4.41
CA ASP A 166 20.82 2.53 -4.54
C ASP A 166 20.99 1.71 -3.24
N ARG A 167 20.95 2.37 -2.07
CA ARG A 167 20.92 1.69 -0.78
C ARG A 167 19.70 0.77 -0.60
N CYS A 168 18.55 1.15 -1.15
CA CYS A 168 17.37 0.27 -1.15
C CYS A 168 17.63 -0.98 -2.01
N ALA A 169 18.30 -0.85 -3.15
CA ALA A 169 18.62 -1.96 -4.04
C ALA A 169 19.51 -3.01 -3.36
N GLU A 170 20.50 -2.59 -2.57
CA GLU A 170 21.36 -3.50 -1.79
C GLU A 170 20.57 -4.48 -0.92
N HIS A 171 19.41 -4.04 -0.38
CA HIS A 171 18.53 -4.90 0.39
C HIS A 171 17.60 -5.76 -0.48
N LEU A 172 17.15 -5.25 -1.63
CA LEU A 172 16.26 -5.99 -2.53
C LEU A 172 17.00 -7.12 -3.25
N ASP A 173 18.23 -6.89 -3.69
CA ASP A 173 19.03 -7.83 -4.46
C ASP A 173 19.45 -9.07 -3.63
N ALA A 174 19.34 -8.98 -2.30
CA ALA A 174 19.56 -10.10 -1.39
C ALA A 174 18.38 -11.08 -1.30
N HIS A 175 17.25 -10.78 -1.94
CA HIS A 175 16.02 -11.57 -1.91
C HIS A 175 15.55 -11.99 -3.29
N ALA A 176 14.77 -13.07 -3.35
CA ALA A 176 14.12 -13.45 -4.60
C ALA A 176 13.11 -12.37 -5.04
N PRO A 177 13.07 -11.97 -6.33
CA PRO A 177 12.22 -10.87 -6.81
C PRO A 177 10.73 -11.00 -6.45
N GLY A 178 10.22 -12.22 -6.32
CA GLY A 178 8.82 -12.49 -5.95
C GLY A 178 8.47 -12.21 -4.48
N GLU A 179 9.44 -12.25 -3.55
CA GLU A 179 9.20 -12.05 -2.12
C GLU A 179 8.93 -10.59 -1.75
N LEU A 180 9.55 -9.67 -2.50
CA LEU A 180 9.54 -8.23 -2.24
C LEU A 180 8.94 -7.44 -3.40
N TRP A 181 8.03 -8.06 -4.17
CA TRP A 181 7.46 -7.47 -5.38
C TRP A 181 6.96 -6.02 -5.16
N ARG A 182 6.32 -5.74 -4.00
CA ARG A 182 5.78 -4.42 -3.68
C ARG A 182 6.90 -3.39 -3.56
N GLN A 183 8.00 -3.75 -2.90
CA GLN A 183 9.15 -2.88 -2.71
C GLN A 183 9.86 -2.64 -4.05
N HIS A 184 9.99 -3.66 -4.90
CA HIS A 184 10.48 -3.48 -6.26
C HIS A 184 9.61 -2.48 -7.04
N VAL A 185 8.29 -2.68 -7.09
CA VAL A 185 7.37 -1.74 -7.74
C VAL A 185 7.55 -0.31 -7.24
N ARG A 186 7.60 -0.11 -5.92
CA ARG A 186 7.77 1.23 -5.34
C ARG A 186 9.12 1.84 -5.68
N ARG A 187 10.21 1.07 -5.67
CA ARG A 187 11.54 1.53 -6.11
C ARG A 187 11.51 1.97 -7.57
N HIS A 188 10.84 1.21 -8.43
CA HIS A 188 10.67 1.55 -9.85
C HIS A 188 9.83 2.83 -10.03
N TRP A 189 8.78 3.04 -9.24
CA TRP A 189 8.00 4.29 -9.29
C TRP A 189 8.86 5.52 -8.99
N VAL A 190 9.60 5.51 -7.88
CA VAL A 190 10.45 6.65 -7.51
C VAL A 190 11.61 6.83 -8.49
N SER A 191 12.14 5.73 -9.03
CA SER A 191 13.14 5.78 -10.11
C SER A 191 12.58 6.47 -11.35
N ALA A 192 11.36 6.11 -11.78
CA ALA A 192 10.70 6.72 -12.92
C ALA A 192 10.46 8.21 -12.67
N GLU A 193 9.93 8.59 -11.50
CA GLU A 193 9.69 9.98 -11.14
C GLU A 193 11.00 10.81 -11.07
N LEU A 194 12.12 10.23 -10.61
CA LEU A 194 13.44 10.86 -10.67
C LEU A 194 13.91 11.10 -12.11
N PHE A 195 13.69 10.14 -13.02
CA PHE A 195 14.06 10.30 -14.43
C PHE A 195 13.16 11.31 -15.14
N LEU A 196 11.85 11.33 -14.84
CA LEU A 196 10.93 12.38 -15.31
C LEU A 196 11.41 13.77 -14.87
N ALA A 197 11.76 13.94 -13.60
CA ALA A 197 12.27 15.20 -13.07
C ALA A 197 13.60 15.63 -13.71
N ALA A 198 14.39 14.68 -14.21
CA ALA A 198 15.64 14.93 -14.92
C ALA A 198 15.44 15.12 -16.44
N GLY A 199 14.23 14.98 -16.97
CA GLY A 199 13.93 15.06 -18.41
C GLY A 199 14.31 13.82 -19.21
N ASP A 200 14.69 12.70 -18.56
CA ASP A 200 14.97 11.43 -19.23
C ASP A 200 13.71 10.55 -19.28
N PHE A 201 12.82 10.90 -20.22
CA PHE A 201 11.54 10.22 -20.41
C PHE A 201 11.70 8.75 -20.82
N ALA A 202 12.75 8.40 -21.56
CA ALA A 202 12.99 7.04 -22.00
C ALA A 202 13.34 6.12 -20.82
N SER A 203 14.23 6.55 -19.93
CA SER A 203 14.54 5.79 -18.71
C SER A 203 13.35 5.75 -17.75
N ALA A 204 12.60 6.83 -17.65
CA ALA A 204 11.35 6.84 -16.86
C ALA A 204 10.36 5.79 -17.35
N ARG A 205 10.19 5.68 -18.68
CA ARG A 205 9.29 4.72 -19.33
C ARG A 205 9.65 3.28 -18.99
N ARG A 206 10.94 2.91 -19.13
CA ARG A 206 11.42 1.56 -18.78
C ARG A 206 11.10 1.20 -17.34
N HIS A 207 11.34 2.13 -16.40
CA HIS A 207 11.01 1.87 -15.00
C HIS A 207 9.50 1.72 -14.75
N ALA A 208 8.67 2.53 -15.40
CA ALA A 208 7.22 2.45 -15.29
C ALA A 208 6.66 1.14 -15.88
N GLU A 209 7.19 0.69 -17.02
CA GLU A 209 6.85 -0.59 -17.66
C GLU A 209 7.21 -1.77 -16.76
N THR A 210 8.44 -1.82 -16.24
CA THR A 210 8.82 -2.87 -15.27
C THR A 210 7.94 -2.86 -14.03
N ALA A 211 7.57 -1.68 -13.51
CA ALA A 211 6.63 -1.60 -12.38
C ALA A 211 5.24 -2.14 -12.75
N ALA A 212 4.77 -1.90 -13.97
CA ALA A 212 3.49 -2.41 -14.46
C ALA A 212 3.52 -3.95 -14.56
N GLU A 213 4.56 -4.51 -15.16
CA GLU A 213 4.77 -5.97 -15.32
C GLU A 213 4.80 -6.69 -13.96
N ILE A 214 5.61 -6.19 -13.00
CA ILE A 214 5.69 -6.80 -11.66
C ILE A 214 4.33 -6.75 -10.96
N SER A 215 3.65 -5.60 -11.02
CA SER A 215 2.35 -5.44 -10.36
C SER A 215 1.23 -6.27 -10.99
N GLU A 216 1.30 -6.50 -12.31
CA GLU A 216 0.39 -7.39 -13.03
C GLU A 216 0.62 -8.85 -12.63
N GLY A 217 1.88 -9.31 -12.62
CA GLY A 217 2.24 -10.65 -12.15
C GLY A 217 1.87 -10.91 -10.69
N ALA A 218 1.89 -9.88 -9.85
CA ALA A 218 1.43 -9.94 -8.46
C ALA A 218 -0.11 -9.85 -8.31
N GLY A 219 -0.86 -9.60 -9.39
CA GLY A 219 -2.32 -9.43 -9.35
C GLY A 219 -2.79 -8.18 -8.61
N SER A 220 -1.95 -7.14 -8.54
CA SER A 220 -2.22 -5.95 -7.74
C SER A 220 -2.79 -4.81 -8.56
N VAL A 221 -4.12 -4.66 -8.55
CA VAL A 221 -4.83 -3.67 -9.36
C VAL A 221 -4.35 -2.24 -9.09
N ARG A 222 -4.26 -1.82 -7.82
CA ARG A 222 -3.88 -0.44 -7.50
C ARG A 222 -2.45 -0.10 -7.91
N HIS A 223 -1.53 -1.07 -7.81
CA HIS A 223 -0.15 -0.84 -8.17
C HIS A 223 -0.01 -0.78 -9.69
N HIS A 224 -0.71 -1.66 -10.41
CA HIS A 224 -0.74 -1.60 -11.87
C HIS A 224 -1.31 -0.28 -12.40
N VAL A 225 -2.41 0.21 -11.82
CA VAL A 225 -2.98 1.52 -12.16
C VAL A 225 -2.00 2.68 -11.89
N LYS A 226 -1.28 2.68 -10.76
CA LYS A 226 -0.25 3.71 -10.49
C LYS A 226 0.97 3.58 -11.41
N SER A 227 1.37 2.36 -11.79
CA SER A 227 2.44 2.14 -12.76
C SER A 227 2.06 2.69 -14.14
N ASP A 228 0.82 2.46 -14.58
CA ASP A 228 0.30 3.01 -15.84
C ASP A 228 0.20 4.53 -15.84
N LEU A 229 -0.13 5.14 -14.70
CA LEU A 229 -0.08 6.59 -14.55
C LEU A 229 1.32 7.13 -14.83
N LEU A 230 2.36 6.47 -14.32
CA LEU A 230 3.76 6.85 -14.61
C LEU A 230 4.18 6.54 -16.04
N ARG A 231 3.67 5.45 -16.62
CA ARG A 231 3.89 5.14 -18.05
C ARG A 231 3.30 6.24 -18.93
N SER A 232 2.08 6.68 -18.64
CA SER A 232 1.46 7.84 -19.30
C SER A 232 2.29 9.11 -19.12
N ALA A 233 2.74 9.41 -17.90
CA ALA A 233 3.60 10.57 -17.63
C ALA A 233 4.93 10.50 -18.42
N SER A 234 5.51 9.31 -18.59
CA SER A 234 6.72 9.14 -19.41
C SER A 234 6.52 9.37 -20.91
N MET A 235 5.28 9.30 -21.40
CA MET A 235 4.95 9.55 -22.81
C MET A 235 4.81 11.05 -23.12
N THR A 236 4.75 11.93 -22.12
CA THR A 236 4.59 13.38 -22.35
C THR A 236 5.83 14.07 -22.91
N GLY A 237 6.97 13.38 -22.92
CA GLY A 237 8.19 13.85 -23.58
C GLY A 237 8.22 13.58 -25.09
N ASP A 238 7.27 12.80 -25.62
CA ASP A 238 7.17 12.52 -27.05
C ASP A 238 6.46 13.68 -27.79
N SER A 239 6.68 13.81 -29.09
CA SER A 239 6.05 14.88 -29.89
C SER A 239 4.54 14.72 -30.07
N ASP A 240 4.02 13.50 -29.92
CA ASP A 240 2.60 13.18 -29.96
C ASP A 240 2.09 12.88 -28.54
N SER A 241 1.23 13.76 -28.02
CA SER A 241 0.61 13.59 -26.70
C SER A 241 -0.57 12.61 -26.69
N GLY A 242 -1.03 12.16 -27.86
CA GLY A 242 -2.19 11.28 -28.01
C GLY A 242 -2.10 9.98 -27.21
N PRO A 243 -0.99 9.20 -27.29
CA PRO A 243 -0.79 8.00 -26.46
C PRO A 243 -0.84 8.29 -24.96
N ALA A 244 -0.18 9.37 -24.51
CA ALA A 244 -0.18 9.78 -23.12
C ALA A 244 -1.60 10.08 -22.63
N ALA A 245 -2.36 10.87 -23.41
CA ALA A 245 -3.73 11.24 -23.10
C ALA A 245 -4.68 10.04 -23.03
N ARG A 246 -4.59 9.10 -24.00
CA ARG A 246 -5.42 7.89 -23.99
C ARG A 246 -5.15 7.01 -22.76
N LEU A 247 -3.89 6.82 -22.40
CA LEU A 247 -3.54 6.02 -21.23
C LEU A 247 -3.94 6.74 -19.93
N ALA A 248 -3.79 8.07 -19.84
CA ALA A 248 -4.26 8.84 -18.68
C ALA A 248 -5.79 8.74 -18.49
N ALA A 249 -6.55 8.78 -19.59
CA ALA A 249 -8.00 8.60 -19.55
C ALA A 249 -8.40 7.18 -19.08
N ASP A 250 -7.73 6.13 -19.57
CA ASP A 250 -7.95 4.76 -19.10
C ASP A 250 -7.61 4.59 -17.61
N VAL A 251 -6.51 5.18 -17.15
CA VAL A 251 -6.15 5.21 -15.72
C VAL A 251 -7.25 5.91 -14.91
N LEU A 252 -7.79 7.02 -15.41
CA LEU A 252 -8.87 7.76 -14.75
C LEU A 252 -10.12 6.88 -14.58
N ASP A 253 -10.55 6.19 -15.63
CA ASP A 253 -11.73 5.31 -15.63
C ASP A 253 -11.54 4.12 -14.67
N ARG A 254 -10.34 3.52 -14.66
CA ARG A 254 -10.02 2.46 -13.69
C ARG A 254 -10.02 3.00 -12.26
N CYS A 255 -9.49 4.19 -12.02
CA CYS A 255 -9.52 4.80 -10.69
C CYS A 255 -10.95 5.04 -10.21
N ASP A 256 -11.85 5.47 -11.10
CA ASP A 256 -13.27 5.65 -10.78
C ASP A 256 -13.92 4.32 -10.41
N ARG A 257 -13.76 3.29 -11.27
CA ARG A 257 -14.28 1.94 -11.05
C ARG A 257 -13.86 1.33 -9.71
N TYR A 258 -12.62 1.54 -9.32
CA TYR A 258 -12.04 0.96 -8.09
C TYR A 258 -12.06 1.90 -6.88
N GLY A 259 -12.59 3.12 -7.02
CA GLY A 259 -12.64 4.10 -5.93
C GLY A 259 -11.27 4.60 -5.47
N LEU A 260 -10.27 4.63 -6.34
CA LEU A 260 -8.89 5.06 -6.06
C LEU A 260 -8.76 6.58 -6.15
N ILE A 261 -9.46 7.31 -5.27
CA ILE A 261 -9.63 8.77 -5.36
C ILE A 261 -8.31 9.56 -5.49
N PRO A 262 -7.24 9.29 -4.71
CA PRO A 262 -5.97 10.00 -4.87
C PRO A 262 -5.31 9.79 -6.24
N LEU A 263 -5.43 8.59 -6.82
CA LEU A 263 -4.94 8.31 -8.17
C LEU A 263 -5.84 8.92 -9.25
N LYS A 264 -7.17 8.95 -9.02
CA LYS A 264 -8.13 9.64 -9.89
C LYS A 264 -7.75 11.13 -10.03
N TRP A 265 -7.44 11.78 -8.91
CA TRP A 265 -6.95 13.16 -8.89
C TRP A 265 -5.67 13.32 -9.72
N ALA A 266 -4.66 12.48 -9.47
CA ALA A 266 -3.38 12.56 -10.19
C ALA A 266 -3.52 12.27 -11.70
N ALA A 267 -4.38 11.31 -12.08
CA ALA A 267 -4.68 11.00 -13.48
C ALA A 267 -5.41 12.16 -14.18
N ALA A 268 -6.37 12.80 -13.50
CA ALA A 268 -7.05 13.96 -14.02
C ALA A 268 -6.10 15.16 -14.20
N MET A 269 -5.17 15.39 -13.27
CA MET A 269 -4.14 16.43 -13.41
C MET A 269 -3.25 16.18 -14.63
N LEU A 270 -2.77 14.94 -14.79
CA LEU A 270 -1.95 14.57 -15.94
C LEU A 270 -2.73 14.75 -17.25
N LEU A 271 -3.97 14.25 -17.31
CA LEU A 271 -4.84 14.36 -18.48
C LEU A 271 -5.08 15.83 -18.85
N GLY A 272 -5.43 16.67 -17.88
CA GLY A 272 -5.61 18.11 -18.10
C GLY A 272 -4.35 18.79 -18.63
N GLY A 273 -3.17 18.39 -18.14
CA GLY A 273 -1.89 18.91 -18.63
C GLY A 273 -1.57 18.53 -20.08
N VAL A 274 -2.04 17.38 -20.57
CA VAL A 274 -1.74 16.89 -21.94
C VAL A 274 -2.81 17.23 -22.98
N THR A 275 -4.07 17.44 -22.57
CA THR A 275 -5.18 17.76 -23.50
C THR A 275 -5.72 19.17 -23.37
N SER A 276 -5.43 19.89 -22.28
CA SER A 276 -6.12 21.13 -21.90
C SER A 276 -7.66 20.97 -21.79
N ASP A 277 -8.16 19.76 -21.51
CA ASP A 277 -9.60 19.49 -21.38
C ASP A 277 -10.15 19.99 -20.03
N SER A 278 -11.06 20.97 -20.08
CA SER A 278 -11.79 21.50 -18.91
C SER A 278 -12.52 20.44 -18.07
N ARG A 279 -12.88 19.29 -18.64
CA ARG A 279 -13.49 18.18 -17.88
C ARG A 279 -12.51 17.56 -16.89
N ALA A 280 -11.24 17.44 -17.28
CA ALA A 280 -10.21 16.90 -16.40
C ALA A 280 -9.97 17.83 -15.19
N GLU A 281 -10.05 19.15 -15.39
CA GLU A 281 -9.98 20.12 -14.30
C GLU A 281 -11.15 20.00 -13.32
N ALA A 282 -12.36 19.78 -13.82
CA ALA A 282 -13.54 19.56 -12.96
C ALA A 282 -13.35 18.32 -12.08
N VAL A 283 -12.89 17.21 -12.67
CA VAL A 283 -12.61 15.97 -11.93
C VAL A 283 -11.51 16.19 -10.88
N CYS A 284 -10.47 16.98 -11.18
CA CYS A 284 -9.46 17.35 -10.19
C CYS A 284 -10.10 18.03 -8.97
N LYS A 285 -10.91 19.07 -9.20
CA LYS A 285 -11.57 19.85 -8.14
C LYS A 285 -12.50 18.98 -7.29
N GLU A 286 -13.26 18.08 -7.92
CA GLU A 286 -14.13 17.12 -7.21
C GLU A 286 -13.32 16.16 -6.32
N CYS A 287 -12.24 15.59 -6.86
CA CYS A 287 -11.39 14.69 -6.09
C CYS A 287 -10.72 15.41 -4.91
N GLU A 288 -10.24 16.65 -5.11
CA GLU A 288 -9.67 17.46 -4.03
C GLU A 288 -10.69 17.74 -2.93
N ALA A 289 -11.90 18.16 -3.28
CA ALA A 289 -12.96 18.42 -2.33
C ALA A 289 -13.27 17.16 -1.50
N LEU A 290 -13.34 15.99 -2.16
CA LEU A 290 -13.57 14.72 -1.49
C LEU A 290 -12.41 14.30 -0.58
N ILE A 291 -11.17 14.47 -1.03
CA ILE A 291 -9.97 14.19 -0.22
C ILE A 291 -9.94 15.08 1.02
N ARG A 292 -10.27 16.38 0.88
CA ARG A 292 -10.36 17.32 2.01
C ARG A 292 -11.44 16.92 3.01
N ALA A 293 -12.64 16.62 2.53
CA ALA A 293 -13.75 16.13 3.35
C ALA A 293 -13.38 14.83 4.11
N ARG A 294 -12.52 14.00 3.52
CA ARG A 294 -12.02 12.75 4.12
C ARG A 294 -10.74 12.92 4.94
N GLY A 295 -10.33 14.15 5.25
CA GLY A 295 -9.26 14.46 6.20
C GLY A 295 -7.86 14.62 5.59
N GLY A 296 -7.75 14.70 4.26
CA GLY A 296 -6.55 15.10 3.55
C GLY A 296 -6.36 16.62 3.57
N ARG A 297 -5.11 17.09 3.57
CA ARG A 297 -4.76 18.51 3.53
C ARG A 297 -3.64 18.72 2.52
N PHE A 298 -3.97 19.31 1.37
CA PHE A 298 -2.97 19.69 0.37
C PHE A 298 -2.10 20.83 0.87
N ARG A 299 -0.81 20.79 0.50
CA ARG A 299 0.11 21.92 0.65
C ARG A 299 -0.32 22.99 -0.35
N ILE A 300 -0.68 24.17 0.17
CA ILE A 300 -1.02 25.37 -0.61
C ILE A 300 0.27 26.14 -0.88
#